data_AF-A0A662DSE5-F1
#
_entry.id   AF-A0A662DSE5-F1
#
_cell.length_a   1.000
_cell.length_b   1.000
_cell.length_c   1.000
_cell.angle_alpha   90.00
_cell.angle_beta   90.00
_cell.angle_gamma   90.00
#
_symmetry.space_group_name_H-M   'P 1'
#
loop_
_entity.id
_entity.type
_entity.pdbx_description
1 polymer ?
#
loop_
_entity_poly.entity_id
_entity_poly.type
_entity_poly.pdbx_seq_one_letter_code
_entity_poly.pdbx_strand_id
1 'polypeptide(L)'
;DAATACELTHSSPPPEALVAEFGDNAVNFQLLFWHDPLVLDQYRATDGVARTVARAFREHDIVIAFPQRTLWWGDPDGLPETPDL
;
A
#
# COMPACT_ATOMS: atom_id res chain seq x y z
N ASP A 1 -1.62 5.23 14.03
CA ASP A 1 -2.74 4.65 14.83
C ASP A 1 -3.18 3.27 14.37
N ALA A 2 -3.40 3.03 13.06
CA ALA A 2 -3.86 1.73 12.57
C ALA A 2 -2.97 0.53 12.97
N ALA A 3 -1.65 0.68 12.96
CA ALA A 3 -0.71 -0.40 13.28
C ALA A 3 -0.65 -0.76 14.78
N THR A 4 -1.00 0.18 15.66
CA THR A 4 -1.01 0.00 17.13
C THR A 4 -2.40 -0.34 17.68
N ALA A 5 -3.42 -0.38 16.82
CA ALA A 5 -4.78 -0.75 17.20
C ALA A 5 -5.01 -2.27 17.29
N CYS A 6 -4.03 -3.08 16.88
CA CYS A 6 -4.06 -4.52 17.05
C CYS A 6 -3.46 -4.89 18.42
N GLU A 7 -4.18 -5.66 19.24
CA GLU A 7 -3.71 -6.04 20.58
C GLU A 7 -2.40 -6.85 20.59
N LEU A 8 -2.02 -7.40 19.43
CA LEU A 8 -0.78 -8.18 19.26
C LEU A 8 0.43 -7.33 18.86
N THR A 9 0.29 -5.99 18.82
CA THR A 9 1.38 -5.08 18.49
C THR A 9 1.75 -4.18 19.65
N HIS A 10 3.03 -3.79 19.68
CA HIS A 10 3.56 -2.88 20.69
C HIS A 10 3.58 -1.44 20.18
N SER A 11 3.22 -0.50 21.04
CA SER A 11 3.24 0.94 20.74
C SER A 11 4.59 1.61 21.01
N SER A 12 5.50 0.89 21.69
CA SER A 12 6.86 1.34 21.99
C SER A 12 7.84 0.20 21.69
N PRO A 13 8.73 0.34 20.70
CA PRO A 13 8.89 1.50 19.82
C PRO A 13 7.66 1.77 18.93
N PRO A 14 7.43 3.03 18.50
CA PRO A 14 6.29 3.36 17.64
C PRO A 14 6.44 2.69 16.26
N PRO A 15 5.31 2.40 15.59
CA PRO A 15 5.35 1.91 14.21
C PRO A 15 5.82 3.02 13.26
N GLU A 16 6.45 2.61 12.15
CA GLU A 16 6.92 3.52 11.11
C GLU A 16 6.33 3.13 9.76
N ALA A 17 5.83 4.12 9.01
CA ALA A 17 5.39 3.96 7.64
C ALA A 17 6.35 4.72 6.72
N LEU A 18 7.05 3.99 5.85
CA LEU A 18 8.08 4.54 4.97
C LEU A 18 7.65 4.33 3.51
N VAL A 19 7.93 5.31 2.64
CA VAL A 19 7.81 5.07 1.19
C VAL A 19 8.92 4.11 0.80
N ALA A 20 8.56 2.94 0.31
CA ALA A 20 9.50 1.92 -0.13
C ALA A 20 9.94 2.19 -1.58
N GLU A 21 8.97 2.41 -2.48
CA GLU A 21 9.23 2.68 -3.89
C GLU A 21 8.03 3.31 -4.60
N PHE A 22 8.30 3.91 -5.76
CA PHE A 22 7.30 4.23 -6.78
C PHE A 22 7.27 3.05 -7.77
N GLY A 23 6.30 2.15 -7.61
CA GLY A 23 6.12 1.03 -8.52
C GLY A 23 5.38 1.42 -9.79
N ASP A 24 5.23 0.47 -10.71
CA ASP A 24 4.66 0.70 -12.04
C ASP A 24 3.27 1.37 -12.03
N ASN A 25 2.47 1.11 -10.99
CA ASN A 25 1.07 1.57 -10.90
C ASN A 25 0.66 1.99 -9.48
N ALA A 26 1.60 2.11 -8.54
CA ALA A 26 1.30 2.39 -7.14
C ALA A 26 2.51 3.01 -6.41
N VAL A 27 2.23 3.75 -5.34
CA VAL A 27 3.24 4.10 -4.33
C VAL A 27 3.22 3.03 -3.26
N ASN A 28 4.33 2.29 -3.13
CA ASN A 28 4.44 1.21 -2.18
C ASN A 28 4.99 1.74 -0.86
N PHE A 29 4.28 1.43 0.24
CA PHE A 29 4.70 1.77 1.59
C PHE A 29 5.17 0.51 2.31
N GLN A 30 6.26 0.63 3.07
CA GLN A 30 6.67 -0.36 4.05
C GLN A 30 6.19 0.07 5.44
N LEU A 31 5.48 -0.83 6.12
CA LEU A 31 5.02 -0.62 7.50
C LEU A 31 5.84 -1.49 8.45
N LEU A 32 6.58 -0.86 9.35
CA LEU A 32 7.37 -1.49 10.40
C LEU A 32 6.61 -1.38 11.72
N PHE A 33 6.48 -2.48 12.44
CA PHE A 33 5.82 -2.54 13.76
C PHE A 33 6.38 -3.70 14.58
N TRP A 34 6.17 -3.64 15.90
CA TRP A 34 6.67 -4.63 16.85
C TRP A 34 5.55 -5.57 17.30
N HIS A 35 5.86 -6.85 17.47
CA HIS A 35 4.96 -7.90 17.97
C HIS A 35 5.76 -8.88 18.86
N ASP A 36 5.07 -9.77 19.57
CA ASP A 36 5.71 -10.79 20.40
C ASP A 36 6.51 -11.81 19.57
N PRO A 37 7.63 -12.36 20.09
CA PRO A 37 8.58 -13.14 19.28
C PRO A 37 8.07 -14.51 18.81
N LEU A 38 6.86 -14.91 19.19
CA LEU A 38 6.28 -16.17 18.76
C LEU A 38 5.87 -16.09 17.28
N VAL A 39 6.27 -17.09 16.49
CA VAL A 39 6.00 -17.17 15.05
C VAL A 39 4.50 -17.07 14.73
N LEU A 40 3.64 -17.69 15.56
CA LEU A 40 2.20 -17.62 15.36
C LEU A 40 1.66 -16.19 15.59
N ASP A 41 2.25 -15.45 16.53
CA ASP A 41 1.84 -14.09 16.84
C ASP A 41 2.28 -13.13 15.73
N GLN A 42 3.42 -13.37 15.08
CA GLN A 42 3.82 -12.64 13.87
C GLN A 42 2.72 -12.69 12.79
N TYR A 43 2.24 -13.88 12.46
CA TYR A 43 1.22 -14.05 11.42
C TYR A 43 -0.10 -13.38 11.81
N ARG A 44 -0.52 -13.53 13.07
CA ARG A 44 -1.77 -12.93 13.57
C ARG A 44 -1.70 -11.41 13.67
N ALA A 45 -0.58 -10.87 14.15
CA ALA A 45 -0.32 -9.43 14.19
C ALA A 45 -0.33 -8.85 12.78
N THR A 46 0.32 -9.52 11.82
CA THR A 46 0.36 -9.07 10.42
C THR A 46 -1.04 -9.05 9.80
N ASP A 47 -1.85 -10.11 9.96
CA ASP A 47 -3.23 -10.14 9.47
C ASP A 47 -4.10 -9.06 10.13
N GLY A 48 -3.99 -8.89 11.46
CA GLY A 48 -4.74 -7.88 12.21
C GLY A 48 -4.41 -6.44 11.81
N VAL A 49 -3.12 -6.15 11.63
CA VAL A 49 -2.65 -4.85 11.12
C VAL A 49 -3.13 -4.64 9.69
N ALA A 50 -2.99 -5.63 8.80
CA ALA A 50 -3.42 -5.51 7.40
C ALA A 50 -4.91 -5.20 7.27
N ARG A 51 -5.77 -5.89 8.05
CA ARG A 51 -7.23 -5.62 8.08
C ARG A 51 -7.54 -4.22 8.60
N THR A 52 -6.83 -3.78 9.62
CA THR A 52 -7.02 -2.45 10.22
C THR A 52 -6.60 -1.34 9.25
N VAL A 53 -5.46 -1.51 8.56
CA VAL A 53 -5.01 -0.61 7.50
C VAL A 53 -6.02 -0.57 6.35
N ALA A 54 -6.50 -1.73 5.87
CA ALA A 54 -7.48 -1.78 4.79
C ALA A 54 -8.82 -1.12 5.16
N ARG A 55 -9.23 -1.19 6.43
CA ARG A 55 -10.40 -0.47 6.95
C ARG A 55 -10.13 1.03 6.96
N ALA A 56 -9.02 1.47 7.55
CA ALA A 56 -8.65 2.88 7.63
C ALA A 56 -8.51 3.51 6.23
N PHE A 57 -7.92 2.80 5.27
CA PHE A 57 -7.84 3.27 3.88
C PHE A 57 -9.23 3.51 3.29
N ARG A 58 -10.18 2.60 3.51
CA ARG A 58 -11.56 2.77 3.04
C ARG A 58 -12.27 3.94 3.74
N GLU A 59 -12.03 4.17 5.02
CA GLU A 59 -12.59 5.31 5.79
C GLU A 59 -12.04 6.66 5.34
N HIS A 60 -10.83 6.68 4.77
CA HIS A 60 -10.15 7.88 4.27
C HIS A 60 -10.14 7.98 2.73
N ASP A 61 -10.98 7.21 2.03
CA ASP A 61 -11.08 7.19 0.56
C ASP A 61 -9.74 6.91 -0.17
N ILE A 62 -8.83 6.17 0.48
CA ILE A 62 -7.58 5.70 -0.10
C ILE A 62 -7.83 4.39 -0.86
N VAL A 63 -7.61 4.41 -2.17
CA VAL A 63 -7.83 3.27 -3.06
C VAL A 63 -6.56 2.43 -3.20
N ILE A 64 -6.70 1.11 -3.03
CA ILE A 64 -5.64 0.15 -3.39
C ILE A 64 -5.66 -0.03 -4.91
N ALA A 65 -4.60 0.42 -5.58
CA ALA A 65 -4.53 0.45 -7.04
C ALA A 65 -4.48 -0.97 -7.63
N PHE A 66 -5.36 -1.23 -8.59
CA PHE A 66 -5.18 -2.32 -9.55
C PHE A 66 -4.15 -1.90 -10.62
N PRO A 67 -3.53 -2.85 -11.35
CA PRO A 67 -2.67 -2.52 -12.48
C PRO A 67 -3.38 -1.57 -13.45
N GLN A 68 -2.77 -0.42 -13.72
CA GLN A 68 -3.30 0.58 -14.64
C GLN A 68 -2.72 0.33 -16.04
N ARG A 69 -3.49 0.69 -17.06
CA ARG A 69 -3.02 0.64 -18.45
C ARG A 69 -3.55 1.85 -19.20
N THR A 70 -2.63 2.64 -19.73
CA THR A 70 -2.96 3.70 -20.68
C THR A 70 -3.21 3.09 -22.05
N LEU A 71 -4.39 3.36 -22.63
CA LEU A 71 -4.72 2.97 -23.99
C LEU A 71 -4.59 4.18 -24.90
N TRP A 72 -3.79 4.04 -25.95
CA TRP A 72 -3.69 5.02 -27.01
C TRP A 72 -4.51 4.52 -28.20
N TRP A 73 -5.49 5.31 -28.64
CA TRP A 73 -6.19 5.06 -29.89
C TRP A 73 -5.61 6.01 -30.94
N GLY A 74 -4.89 5.46 -31.92
CA GLY A 74 -4.48 6.23 -33.08
C GLY A 74 -5.70 6.50 -33.97
N ASP A 75 -5.72 7.66 -34.63
CA ASP A 75 -6.57 7.82 -35.80
C ASP A 75 -6.08 6.80 -36.85
N PRO A 76 -6.93 5.89 -37.38
CA PRO A 76 -6.50 4.93 -38.40
C PRO A 76 -5.87 5.59 -39.64
N ASP A 77 -6.17 6.87 -39.88
CA ASP A 77 -5.64 7.66 -41.00
C ASP A 77 -4.60 8.74 -40.58
N GLY A 78 -4.30 8.87 -39.29
CA GLY A 78 -3.42 9.91 -38.75
C GLY A 78 -2.01 9.39 -38.45
N LEU A 79 -1.01 9.86 -39.21
CA LEU A 79 0.41 9.63 -38.92
C LEU A 79 0.73 10.06 -37.47
N PRO A 80 1.59 9.33 -36.75
CA PRO A 80 1.88 9.65 -35.36
C PRO A 80 2.58 11.00 -35.27
N GLU A 81 1.93 11.99 -34.64
CA GLU A 81 2.69 13.10 -34.07
C GLU A 81 3.49 12.50 -32.91
N THR A 82 4.81 12.43 -33.09
CA THR A 82 5.74 12.15 -32.01
C THR A 82 5.43 13.09 -30.85
N PRO A 83 5.11 12.59 -29.65
CA PRO A 83 4.97 13.47 -28.50
C PRO A 83 6.35 14.09 -28.22
N ASP A 84 6.43 15.42 -28.26
CA ASP A 84 7.62 16.14 -27.81
C ASP A 84 7.85 15.83 -26.32
N LEU A 85 8.96 15.14 -26.02
CA LEU A 85 9.52 15.00 -24.68
C LEU A 85 10.52 16.14 -24.41
#